data_AF-A0A431TK68-F1
#
_entry.id   AF-A0A431TK68-F1
#
_cell.length_a   1.000
_cell.length_b   1.000
_cell.length_c   1.000
_cell.angle_alpha   90.00
_cell.angle_beta   90.00
_cell.angle_gamma   90.00
#
_symmetry.space_group_name_H-M   'P 1'
#
loop_
_entity.id
_entity.type
_entity.pdbx_description
1 polymer ?
#
loop_
_entity_poly.entity_id
_entity_poly.type
_entity_poly.pdbx_seq_one_letter_code
_entity_poly.pdbx_strand_id
1 'polypeptide(L)'
;MLSTESASAASSAGRRQSRAREWLCSALILLCIALGACPAFAQTRTALVPVPPMKTRVVDLTDTLGASDAEALRQDISALESSTQAQLAVLIVPTTGREAIEQYATRVFANWKLGRKEEDDGVLVLVALKDRKMRIEVGKGLEGTVTDIQAAAIIDQQMAPRFRSGDYAGGVQAAVRALSQLIDAPSAAQPWPDTLASDAASTPLPVDEEAVREPTASGGGLTPEGKAFLGVMLWSIGVGAWHGLGAGPLAGTRRRTSRPTSRPASRGKRSGKRGRRVQRPEPWSEALQEIEPEAPRRPRDWRLVLGLVGAGPLGGAAVLLNPFMAGFLAIPALFLYGLGYLCGRVKEVAYVLGGIAAVIAALVCIAFMVGGDVFWPGFLWTLAIGGAGLLVAVIVFGIRNTWRDGSALGFAVRWIVVLGVVGAVVVITEPGPLPDETWIPGAIATVLALLFMFVFPLFGSGSGDGDSSDSGWSSGSSSSSSSSSSSSSDSSSSGGGGSSSGGGASGSW
;
A
#
# COMPACT_ATOMS: atom_id res chain seq x y z
N MET A 1 -6.76 76.96 -7.17
CA MET A 1 -7.37 75.96 -8.07
C MET A 1 -6.50 74.70 -8.31
N LEU A 2 -5.39 74.48 -7.60
CA LEU A 2 -4.49 73.32 -7.86
C LEU A 2 -4.52 72.21 -6.77
N SER A 3 -5.43 72.28 -5.79
CA SER A 3 -5.47 71.32 -4.68
C SER A 3 -6.61 70.30 -4.75
N THR A 4 -7.50 70.41 -5.74
CA THR A 4 -8.68 69.53 -5.88
C THR A 4 -8.50 68.43 -6.92
N GLU A 5 -7.46 68.47 -7.77
CA GLU A 5 -7.21 67.45 -8.79
C GLU A 5 -6.45 66.21 -8.25
N SER A 6 -5.62 66.35 -7.21
CA SER A 6 -4.83 65.22 -6.69
C SER A 6 -5.66 64.21 -5.89
N ALA A 7 -6.75 64.66 -5.25
CA ALA A 7 -7.63 63.79 -4.46
C ALA A 7 -8.60 62.97 -5.32
N SER A 8 -9.05 63.50 -6.47
CA SER A 8 -9.95 62.77 -7.38
C SER A 8 -9.21 61.62 -8.09
N ALA A 9 -7.95 61.84 -8.48
CA ALA A 9 -7.09 60.85 -9.14
C ALA A 9 -6.82 59.62 -8.25
N ALA A 10 -6.52 59.82 -6.96
CA ALA A 10 -6.27 58.73 -6.01
C ALA A 10 -7.52 57.85 -5.75
N SER A 11 -8.72 58.45 -5.72
CA SER A 11 -9.98 57.72 -5.52
C SER A 11 -10.42 56.87 -6.74
N SER A 12 -9.92 57.21 -7.93
CA SER A 12 -10.21 56.50 -9.17
C SER A 12 -9.31 55.28 -9.38
N ALA A 13 -8.06 55.33 -8.87
CA ALA A 13 -7.10 54.25 -8.95
C ALA A 13 -7.47 53.05 -8.05
N GLY A 14 -7.96 53.31 -6.83
CA GLY A 14 -8.39 52.25 -5.90
C GLY A 14 -9.63 51.48 -6.39
N ARG A 15 -10.59 52.16 -7.02
CA ARG A 15 -11.80 51.54 -7.61
C ARG A 15 -11.51 50.72 -8.88
N ARG A 16 -10.42 51.01 -9.60
CA ARG A 16 -9.95 50.18 -10.72
C ARG A 16 -9.25 48.92 -10.25
N GLN A 17 -8.53 48.97 -9.13
CA GLN A 17 -7.88 47.79 -8.54
C GLN A 17 -8.87 46.80 -7.90
N SER A 18 -9.99 47.27 -7.31
CA SER A 18 -11.02 46.36 -6.75
C SER A 18 -11.74 45.58 -7.86
N ARG A 19 -12.15 46.27 -8.94
CA ARG A 19 -12.79 45.64 -10.09
C ARG A 19 -11.86 44.65 -10.80
N ALA A 20 -10.57 44.96 -10.94
CA ALA A 20 -9.62 44.02 -11.53
C ALA A 20 -9.47 42.72 -10.73
N ARG A 21 -9.57 42.77 -9.39
CA ARG A 21 -9.52 41.60 -8.50
C ARG A 21 -10.82 40.79 -8.55
N GLU A 22 -11.95 41.46 -8.63
CA GLU A 22 -13.27 40.81 -8.82
C GLU A 22 -13.31 40.05 -10.15
N TRP A 23 -12.84 40.65 -11.24
CA TRP A 23 -12.77 39.98 -12.55
C TRP A 23 -11.79 38.81 -12.57
N LEU A 24 -10.66 38.91 -11.87
CA LEU A 24 -9.68 37.82 -11.77
C LEU A 24 -10.21 36.66 -10.93
N CYS A 25 -10.95 36.96 -9.86
CA CYS A 25 -11.65 35.96 -9.04
C CYS A 25 -12.78 35.28 -9.84
N SER A 26 -13.59 36.03 -10.58
CA SER A 26 -14.65 35.45 -11.43
C SER A 26 -14.07 34.60 -12.56
N ALA A 27 -12.95 35.02 -13.17
CA ALA A 27 -12.27 34.24 -14.20
C ALA A 27 -11.63 32.95 -13.64
N LEU A 28 -11.07 32.99 -12.42
CA LEU A 28 -10.55 31.81 -11.73
C LEU A 28 -11.66 30.84 -11.33
N ILE A 29 -12.82 31.35 -10.88
CA ILE A 29 -13.99 30.53 -10.56
C ILE A 29 -14.52 29.84 -11.82
N LEU A 30 -14.65 30.56 -12.93
CA LEU A 30 -15.07 29.98 -14.22
C LEU A 30 -14.05 28.96 -14.76
N LEU A 31 -12.75 29.19 -14.56
CA LEU A 31 -11.70 28.23 -14.92
C LEU A 31 -11.75 26.96 -14.04
N CYS A 32 -12.02 27.11 -12.74
CA CYS A 32 -12.22 25.98 -11.83
C CYS A 32 -13.48 25.16 -12.19
N ILE A 33 -14.56 25.81 -12.62
CA ILE A 33 -15.78 25.13 -13.09
C ILE A 33 -15.51 24.41 -14.41
N ALA A 34 -14.76 25.02 -15.33
CA ALA A 34 -14.39 24.40 -16.61
C ALA A 34 -13.44 23.19 -16.43
N LEU A 35 -12.53 23.24 -15.45
CA LEU A 35 -11.65 22.12 -15.10
C LEU A 35 -12.36 21.02 -14.28
N GLY A 36 -13.42 21.38 -13.53
CA GLY A 36 -14.27 20.42 -12.81
C GLY A 36 -15.27 19.67 -13.71
N ALA A 37 -15.51 20.16 -14.93
CA ALA A 37 -16.40 19.54 -15.91
C ALA A 37 -15.67 18.55 -16.85
N CYS A 38 -14.50 18.03 -16.46
CA CYS A 38 -13.94 16.87 -17.13
C CYS A 38 -14.84 15.68 -16.79
N PRO A 39 -15.55 15.05 -17.75
CA PRO A 39 -16.28 13.83 -17.45
C PRO A 39 -15.24 12.84 -16.96
N ALA A 40 -15.30 12.53 -15.66
CA ALA A 40 -14.55 11.44 -15.09
C ALA A 40 -14.78 10.25 -16.01
N PHE A 41 -13.71 9.78 -16.65
CA PHE A 41 -13.73 8.47 -17.28
C PHE A 41 -14.19 7.52 -16.18
N ALA A 42 -15.45 7.10 -16.27
CA ALA A 42 -15.97 6.04 -15.44
C ALA A 42 -15.05 4.86 -15.71
N GLN A 43 -14.14 4.59 -14.77
CA GLN A 43 -13.42 3.33 -14.76
C GLN A 43 -14.51 2.27 -14.63
N THR A 44 -14.81 1.61 -15.75
CA THR A 44 -15.58 0.39 -15.76
C THR A 44 -14.91 -0.56 -14.79
N ARG A 45 -15.43 -0.66 -13.55
CA ARG A 45 -15.10 -1.74 -12.64
C ARG A 45 -15.43 -3.01 -13.42
N THR A 46 -14.41 -3.66 -13.96
CA THR A 46 -14.59 -4.94 -14.63
C THR A 46 -14.97 -5.90 -13.51
N ALA A 47 -16.23 -6.29 -13.46
CA ALA A 47 -16.72 -7.22 -12.44
C ALA A 47 -15.89 -8.51 -12.54
N LEU A 48 -15.29 -8.91 -11.41
CA LEU A 48 -14.61 -10.19 -11.29
C LEU A 48 -15.59 -11.33 -11.60
N VAL A 49 -15.08 -12.46 -12.11
CA VAL A 49 -15.93 -13.64 -12.34
C VAL A 49 -16.52 -14.09 -10.98
N PRO A 50 -17.84 -14.24 -10.84
CA PRO A 50 -18.42 -14.65 -9.55
C PRO A 50 -18.01 -16.08 -9.18
N VAL A 51 -17.78 -16.33 -7.89
CA VAL A 51 -17.54 -17.69 -7.40
C VAL A 51 -18.88 -18.45 -7.42
N PRO A 52 -18.96 -19.62 -8.09
CA PRO A 52 -20.17 -20.43 -8.07
C PRO A 52 -20.41 -21.02 -6.68
N PRO A 53 -21.66 -21.22 -6.25
CA PRO A 53 -21.95 -21.90 -4.99
C PRO A 53 -21.56 -23.38 -5.06
N MET A 54 -20.96 -23.91 -3.99
CA MET A 54 -20.61 -25.33 -3.87
C MET A 54 -21.87 -26.15 -3.55
N LYS A 55 -22.58 -26.61 -4.57
CA LYS A 55 -23.76 -27.50 -4.41
C LYS A 55 -23.36 -28.96 -4.17
N THR A 56 -22.22 -29.35 -4.73
CA THR A 56 -21.65 -30.71 -4.71
C THR A 56 -20.12 -30.58 -4.66
N ARG A 57 -19.41 -31.66 -4.32
CA ARG A 57 -17.93 -31.66 -4.35
C ARG A 57 -17.34 -31.51 -5.75
N VAL A 58 -18.09 -31.88 -6.78
CA VAL A 58 -17.74 -31.69 -8.19
C VAL A 58 -18.71 -30.69 -8.80
N VAL A 59 -18.22 -29.52 -9.20
CA VAL A 59 -18.97 -28.46 -9.87
C VAL A 59 -18.36 -28.22 -11.25
N ASP A 60 -19.09 -28.56 -12.30
CA ASP A 60 -18.70 -28.30 -13.69
C ASP A 60 -19.68 -27.31 -14.31
N LEU A 61 -19.18 -26.12 -14.69
CA LEU A 61 -19.96 -25.07 -15.36
C LEU A 61 -19.81 -25.09 -16.89
N THR A 62 -19.09 -26.07 -17.42
CA THR A 62 -18.73 -26.17 -18.84
C THR A 62 -19.29 -27.41 -19.54
N ASP A 63 -20.01 -28.26 -18.80
CA ASP A 63 -20.52 -29.55 -19.28
C ASP A 63 -19.43 -30.41 -19.93
N THR A 64 -18.20 -30.32 -19.39
CA THR A 64 -17.03 -31.10 -19.83
C THR A 64 -17.04 -32.53 -19.34
N LEU A 65 -17.61 -32.77 -18.15
CA LEU A 65 -17.70 -34.08 -17.54
C LEU A 65 -19.04 -34.73 -17.91
N GLY A 66 -18.99 -35.98 -18.38
CA GLY A 66 -20.19 -36.80 -18.51
C GLY A 66 -20.83 -37.07 -17.15
N ALA A 67 -22.13 -37.36 -17.12
CA ALA A 67 -22.85 -37.63 -15.88
C ALA A 67 -22.25 -38.81 -15.09
N SER A 68 -21.76 -39.85 -15.79
CA SER A 68 -21.05 -40.98 -15.21
C SER A 68 -19.73 -40.59 -14.57
N ASP A 69 -18.96 -39.72 -15.23
CA ASP A 69 -17.61 -39.33 -14.78
C ASP A 69 -17.71 -38.41 -13.57
N ALA A 70 -18.64 -37.45 -13.61
CA ALA A 70 -18.92 -36.58 -12.49
C ALA A 70 -19.40 -37.37 -11.27
N GLU A 71 -20.18 -38.44 -11.47
CA GLU A 71 -20.64 -39.30 -10.38
C GLU A 71 -19.52 -40.19 -9.83
N ALA A 72 -18.68 -40.77 -10.70
CA ALA A 72 -17.50 -41.52 -10.27
C ALA A 72 -16.55 -40.64 -9.44
N LEU A 73 -16.30 -39.40 -9.87
CA LEU A 73 -15.50 -38.43 -9.11
C LEU A 73 -16.12 -38.12 -7.73
N ARG A 74 -17.44 -37.96 -7.64
CA ARG A 74 -18.11 -37.74 -6.34
C ARG A 74 -17.98 -38.95 -5.43
N GLN A 75 -18.06 -40.17 -5.96
CA GLN A 75 -17.87 -41.39 -5.18
C GLN A 75 -16.44 -41.51 -4.67
N ASP A 76 -15.45 -41.27 -5.53
CA ASP A 76 -14.03 -41.27 -5.15
C ASP A 76 -13.75 -40.24 -4.04
N ILE A 77 -14.26 -39.02 -4.19
CA ILE A 77 -14.12 -37.95 -3.18
C ILE A 77 -14.84 -38.31 -1.88
N SER A 78 -16.06 -38.85 -1.96
CA SER A 78 -16.82 -39.24 -0.76
C SER A 78 -16.15 -40.40 0.00
N ALA A 79 -15.46 -41.30 -0.70
CA ALA A 79 -14.70 -42.38 -0.10
C ALA A 79 -13.48 -41.83 0.66
N LEU A 80 -12.74 -40.88 0.06
CA LEU A 80 -11.63 -40.19 0.71
C LEU A 80 -12.07 -39.42 1.96
N GLU A 81 -13.15 -38.64 1.86
CA GLU A 81 -13.73 -37.91 3.00
C GLU A 81 -14.11 -38.87 4.13
N SER A 82 -14.62 -40.06 3.79
CA SER A 82 -14.99 -41.07 4.78
C SER A 82 -13.78 -41.73 5.45
N SER A 83 -12.66 -41.92 4.75
CA SER A 83 -11.44 -42.55 5.30
C SER A 83 -10.54 -41.57 6.06
N THR A 84 -10.38 -40.33 5.58
CA THR A 84 -9.39 -39.38 6.11
C THR A 84 -9.98 -38.11 6.73
N GLN A 85 -11.28 -37.83 6.52
CA GLN A 85 -11.96 -36.57 6.87
C GLN A 85 -11.50 -35.33 6.09
N ALA A 86 -10.48 -35.46 5.24
CA ALA A 86 -10.01 -34.39 4.35
C ALA A 86 -11.05 -34.07 3.27
N GLN A 87 -11.23 -32.80 2.95
CA GLN A 87 -12.25 -32.35 1.99
C GLN A 87 -11.64 -32.02 0.64
N LEU A 88 -11.96 -32.81 -0.39
CA LEU A 88 -11.51 -32.55 -1.76
C LEU A 88 -12.67 -32.02 -2.61
N ALA A 89 -12.42 -30.98 -3.39
CA ALA A 89 -13.40 -30.44 -4.33
C ALA A 89 -12.80 -30.21 -5.71
N VAL A 90 -13.64 -30.35 -6.74
CA VAL A 90 -13.30 -30.09 -8.14
C VAL A 90 -14.20 -28.99 -8.66
N LEU A 91 -13.59 -27.97 -9.25
CA LEU A 91 -14.29 -26.88 -9.93
C LEU A 91 -13.77 -26.73 -11.36
N ILE A 92 -14.69 -26.83 -12.33
CA ILE A 92 -14.40 -26.55 -13.74
C ILE A 92 -15.20 -25.31 -14.15
N VAL A 93 -14.49 -24.26 -14.56
CA VAL A 93 -15.06 -22.99 -15.02
C VAL A 93 -14.65 -22.70 -16.46
N PRO A 94 -15.48 -21.96 -17.21
CA PRO A 94 -15.10 -21.57 -18.56
C PRO A 94 -13.86 -20.66 -18.58
N THR A 95 -13.74 -19.69 -17.66
CA THR A 95 -12.62 -18.74 -17.61
C THR A 95 -12.56 -18.07 -16.23
N THR A 96 -11.37 -17.61 -15.82
CA THR A 96 -11.16 -16.71 -14.67
C THR A 96 -11.21 -15.23 -15.06
N GLY A 97 -11.45 -14.94 -16.35
CA GLY A 97 -11.55 -13.59 -16.89
C GLY A 97 -10.21 -12.87 -16.89
N ARG A 98 -10.11 -11.76 -16.15
CA ARG A 98 -8.86 -11.00 -15.98
C ARG A 98 -8.08 -11.37 -14.72
N GLU A 99 -8.64 -12.25 -13.89
CA GLU A 99 -8.03 -12.69 -12.65
C GLU A 99 -7.03 -13.83 -12.92
N ALA A 100 -5.90 -13.82 -12.22
CA ALA A 100 -4.96 -14.92 -12.25
C ALA A 100 -5.61 -16.18 -11.63
N ILE A 101 -5.26 -17.38 -12.11
CA ILE A 101 -5.94 -18.61 -11.65
C ILE A 101 -5.68 -18.87 -10.17
N GLU A 102 -4.53 -18.43 -9.67
CA GLU A 102 -4.12 -18.45 -8.28
C GLU A 102 -5.05 -17.60 -7.41
N GLN A 103 -5.28 -16.35 -7.81
CA GLN A 103 -6.18 -15.45 -7.12
C GLN A 103 -7.64 -15.96 -7.14
N TYR A 104 -8.08 -16.47 -8.29
CA TYR A 104 -9.42 -17.04 -8.42
C TYR A 104 -9.57 -18.29 -7.54
N ALA A 105 -8.59 -19.21 -7.53
CA ALA A 105 -8.61 -20.41 -6.70
C ALA A 105 -8.64 -20.08 -5.21
N THR A 106 -7.79 -19.17 -4.73
CA THR A 106 -7.80 -18.74 -3.33
C THR A 106 -9.14 -18.13 -2.94
N ARG A 107 -9.76 -17.34 -3.83
CA ARG A 107 -11.10 -16.77 -3.59
C ARG A 107 -12.20 -17.85 -3.55
N VAL A 108 -12.12 -18.86 -4.42
CA VAL A 108 -13.02 -20.01 -4.40
C VAL A 108 -12.83 -20.80 -3.11
N PHE A 109 -11.59 -21.13 -2.75
CA PHE A 109 -11.25 -21.91 -1.56
C PHE A 109 -11.77 -21.24 -0.29
N ALA A 110 -11.55 -19.92 -0.15
CA ALA A 110 -12.04 -19.14 0.98
C ALA A 110 -13.58 -19.03 1.01
N ASN A 111 -14.23 -18.87 -0.15
CA ASN A 111 -15.69 -18.78 -0.23
C ASN A 111 -16.36 -20.12 0.12
N TRP A 112 -15.80 -21.22 -0.38
CA TRP A 112 -16.29 -22.57 -0.14
C TRP A 112 -15.93 -23.10 1.25
N LYS A 113 -15.03 -22.42 1.98
CA LYS A 113 -14.54 -22.81 3.31
C LYS A 113 -14.13 -24.28 3.33
N LEU A 114 -13.27 -24.64 2.38
CA LEU A 114 -12.89 -26.03 2.16
C LEU A 114 -11.91 -26.50 3.24
N GLY A 115 -12.22 -27.63 3.87
CA GLY A 115 -11.49 -28.15 5.02
C GLY A 115 -12.20 -27.89 6.35
N ARG A 116 -11.80 -28.61 7.38
CA ARG A 116 -12.31 -28.45 8.74
C ARG A 116 -11.64 -27.25 9.43
N LYS A 117 -12.37 -26.62 10.36
CA LYS A 117 -12.03 -25.30 10.94
C LYS A 117 -10.67 -25.25 11.66
N GLU A 118 -10.22 -26.37 12.22
CA GLU A 118 -8.98 -26.44 13.01
C GLU A 118 -7.87 -27.17 12.26
N GLU A 119 -8.24 -28.08 11.37
CA GLU A 119 -7.31 -28.91 10.63
C GLU A 119 -6.87 -28.32 9.29
N ASP A 120 -7.65 -27.42 8.67
CA ASP A 120 -7.36 -26.84 7.35
C ASP A 120 -7.03 -27.91 6.29
N ASP A 121 -7.78 -29.03 6.30
CA ASP A 121 -7.58 -30.22 5.48
C ASP A 121 -8.35 -30.22 4.15
N GLY A 122 -8.42 -29.05 3.51
CA GLY A 122 -9.11 -28.85 2.22
C GLY A 122 -8.17 -28.96 1.01
N VAL A 123 -8.66 -29.47 -0.13
CA VAL A 123 -7.96 -29.47 -1.42
C VAL A 123 -8.90 -29.12 -2.57
N LEU A 124 -8.58 -28.09 -3.34
CA LEU A 124 -9.34 -27.67 -4.52
C LEU A 124 -8.56 -27.96 -5.80
N VAL A 125 -9.15 -28.75 -6.70
CA VAL A 125 -8.72 -28.89 -8.10
C VAL A 125 -9.55 -27.94 -8.95
N LEU A 126 -8.92 -26.89 -9.47
CA LEU A 126 -9.55 -25.88 -10.32
C LEU A 126 -9.06 -26.00 -11.76
N VAL A 127 -10.00 -25.98 -12.71
CA VAL A 127 -9.71 -25.96 -14.15
C VAL A 127 -10.43 -24.80 -14.82
N ALA A 128 -9.68 -23.93 -15.49
CA ALA A 128 -10.19 -22.85 -16.33
C ALA A 128 -10.05 -23.22 -17.80
N LEU A 129 -11.11 -23.77 -18.38
CA LEU A 129 -11.07 -24.49 -19.65
C LEU A 129 -10.64 -23.61 -20.84
N LYS A 130 -11.23 -22.42 -21.00
CA LYS A 130 -10.90 -21.50 -22.10
C LYS A 130 -9.53 -20.85 -21.93
N ASP A 131 -9.08 -20.71 -20.69
CA ASP A 131 -7.78 -20.11 -20.38
C ASP A 131 -6.64 -21.14 -20.50
N ARG A 132 -6.98 -22.43 -20.63
CA ARG A 132 -6.07 -23.58 -20.58
C ARG A 132 -5.14 -23.55 -19.37
N LYS A 133 -5.72 -23.22 -18.21
CA LYS A 133 -5.03 -23.13 -16.93
C LYS A 133 -5.69 -24.03 -15.91
N MET A 134 -4.88 -24.60 -15.03
CA MET A 134 -5.32 -25.44 -13.93
C MET A 134 -4.52 -25.12 -12.68
N ARG A 135 -5.13 -25.34 -11.53
CA ARG A 135 -4.52 -25.11 -10.23
C ARG A 135 -5.01 -26.14 -9.23
N ILE A 136 -4.09 -26.63 -8.41
CA ILE A 136 -4.40 -27.37 -7.19
C ILE A 136 -4.08 -26.43 -6.03
N GLU A 137 -5.10 -26.05 -5.26
CA GLU A 137 -4.96 -25.30 -4.01
C GLU A 137 -5.03 -26.29 -2.85
N VAL A 138 -4.09 -26.22 -1.93
CA VAL A 138 -4.05 -27.10 -0.75
C VAL A 138 -4.27 -26.25 0.51
N GLY A 139 -4.88 -26.83 1.53
CA GLY A 139 -5.03 -26.23 2.85
C GLY A 139 -3.82 -26.54 3.73
N LYS A 140 -3.55 -25.68 4.72
CA LYS A 140 -2.35 -25.78 5.58
C LYS A 140 -2.21 -27.14 6.27
N GLY A 141 -3.31 -27.78 6.63
CA GLY A 141 -3.31 -29.10 7.26
C GLY A 141 -2.69 -30.20 6.41
N LEU A 142 -2.70 -30.02 5.10
CA LEU A 142 -2.26 -31.01 4.14
C LEU A 142 -0.95 -30.64 3.43
N GLU A 143 -0.34 -29.48 3.72
CA GLU A 143 0.95 -29.08 3.10
C GLU A 143 2.08 -30.09 3.36
N GLY A 144 2.06 -30.76 4.52
CA GLY A 144 3.04 -31.80 4.86
C GLY A 144 2.85 -33.11 4.08
N THR A 145 1.65 -33.34 3.54
CA THR A 145 1.26 -34.57 2.85
C THR A 145 1.19 -34.37 1.33
N VAL A 146 0.69 -33.20 0.91
CA VAL A 146 0.55 -32.72 -0.46
C VAL A 146 1.33 -31.42 -0.59
N THR A 147 2.62 -31.56 -0.85
CA THR A 147 3.53 -30.44 -1.08
C THR A 147 3.28 -29.77 -2.43
N ASP A 148 3.74 -28.52 -2.59
CA ASP A 148 3.70 -27.79 -3.87
C ASP A 148 4.35 -28.58 -5.02
N ILE A 149 5.43 -29.30 -4.73
CA ILE A 149 6.15 -30.13 -5.70
C ILE A 149 5.27 -31.31 -6.15
N GLN A 150 4.59 -31.98 -5.22
CA GLN A 150 3.66 -33.07 -5.55
C GLN A 150 2.46 -32.55 -6.34
N ALA A 151 1.89 -31.41 -5.95
CA ALA A 151 0.81 -30.78 -6.69
C ALA A 151 1.25 -30.41 -8.12
N ALA A 152 2.44 -29.86 -8.30
CA ALA A 152 3.01 -29.54 -9.61
C ALA A 152 3.23 -30.80 -10.45
N ALA A 153 3.78 -31.87 -9.85
CA ALA A 153 3.98 -33.14 -10.52
C ALA A 153 2.66 -33.77 -11.00
N ILE A 154 1.59 -33.69 -10.19
CA ILE A 154 0.26 -34.16 -10.59
C ILE A 154 -0.24 -33.35 -11.80
N ILE A 155 -0.11 -32.03 -11.76
CA ILE A 155 -0.51 -31.15 -12.87
C ILE A 155 0.27 -31.50 -14.15
N ASP A 156 1.60 -31.57 -14.06
CA ASP A 156 2.47 -31.70 -15.24
C ASP A 156 2.48 -33.12 -15.83
N GLN A 157 2.40 -34.15 -14.98
CA GLN A 157 2.54 -35.55 -15.40
C GLN A 157 1.19 -36.24 -15.62
N GLN A 158 0.12 -35.83 -14.91
CA GLN A 158 -1.19 -36.49 -14.99
C GLN A 158 -2.23 -35.65 -15.72
N MET A 159 -2.35 -34.36 -15.39
CA MET A 159 -3.41 -33.51 -15.96
C MET A 159 -3.05 -32.96 -17.35
N ALA A 160 -1.91 -32.26 -17.47
CA ALA A 160 -1.47 -31.59 -18.69
C ALA A 160 -1.47 -32.49 -19.94
N PRO A 161 -0.85 -33.70 -19.94
CA PRO A 161 -0.81 -34.53 -21.14
C PRO A 161 -2.20 -34.99 -21.59
N ARG A 162 -3.10 -35.32 -20.64
CA ARG A 162 -4.47 -35.75 -20.95
C ARG A 162 -5.32 -34.61 -21.48
N PHE A 163 -5.17 -33.42 -20.90
CA PHE A 163 -5.87 -32.24 -21.38
C PHE A 163 -5.40 -31.80 -22.77
N ARG A 164 -4.12 -31.99 -23.11
CA ARG A 164 -3.62 -31.82 -24.49
C ARG A 164 -4.24 -32.80 -25.48
N SER A 165 -4.56 -34.02 -25.05
CA SER A 165 -5.27 -35.00 -25.89
C SER A 165 -6.79 -34.86 -25.86
N GLY A 166 -7.34 -33.86 -25.16
CA GLY A 166 -8.79 -33.64 -25.02
C GLY A 166 -9.49 -34.55 -24.00
N ASP A 167 -8.74 -35.33 -23.23
CA ASP A 167 -9.26 -36.18 -22.15
C ASP A 167 -9.34 -35.39 -20.83
N TYR A 168 -10.33 -34.50 -20.73
CA TYR A 168 -10.53 -33.69 -19.52
C TYR A 168 -11.02 -34.52 -18.33
N ALA A 169 -11.96 -35.44 -18.55
CA ALA A 169 -12.49 -36.29 -17.50
C ALA A 169 -11.39 -37.19 -16.89
N GLY A 170 -10.60 -37.84 -17.73
CA GLY A 170 -9.50 -38.69 -17.27
C GLY A 170 -8.38 -37.89 -16.60
N GLY A 171 -8.11 -36.65 -17.03
CA GLY A 171 -7.14 -35.78 -16.36
C GLY A 171 -7.56 -35.37 -14.95
N VAL A 172 -8.82 -34.98 -14.77
CA VAL A 172 -9.38 -34.66 -13.45
C VAL A 172 -9.42 -35.91 -12.56
N GLN A 173 -9.84 -37.05 -13.10
CA GLN A 173 -9.88 -38.32 -12.36
C GLN A 173 -8.48 -38.78 -11.91
N ALA A 174 -7.47 -38.64 -12.78
CA ALA A 174 -6.10 -38.95 -12.43
C ALA A 174 -5.58 -38.04 -11.30
N ALA A 175 -5.92 -36.74 -11.33
CA ALA A 175 -5.56 -35.81 -10.26
C ALA A 175 -6.24 -36.17 -8.93
N VAL A 176 -7.55 -36.41 -8.92
CA VAL A 176 -8.29 -36.80 -7.71
C VAL A 176 -7.74 -38.09 -7.12
N ARG A 177 -7.44 -39.10 -7.96
CA ARG A 177 -6.85 -40.36 -7.50
C ARG A 177 -5.46 -40.18 -6.91
N ALA A 178 -4.59 -39.39 -7.54
CA ALA A 178 -3.25 -39.12 -7.03
C ALA A 178 -3.29 -38.36 -5.71
N LEU A 179 -4.15 -37.34 -5.59
CA LEU A 179 -4.36 -36.60 -4.35
C LEU A 179 -4.93 -37.51 -3.24
N SER A 180 -5.89 -38.37 -3.58
CA SER A 180 -6.46 -39.33 -2.62
C SER A 180 -5.39 -40.29 -2.09
N GLN A 181 -4.49 -40.78 -2.94
CA GLN A 181 -3.38 -41.65 -2.52
C GLN A 181 -2.39 -40.93 -1.61
N LEU A 182 -2.08 -39.67 -1.87
CA LEU A 182 -1.20 -38.88 -1.01
C LEU A 182 -1.85 -38.67 0.36
N ILE A 183 -3.13 -38.30 0.39
CA ILE A 183 -3.86 -37.97 1.62
C ILE A 183 -4.14 -39.23 2.47
N ASP A 184 -4.47 -40.36 1.84
CA ASP A 184 -4.77 -41.63 2.50
C ASP A 184 -3.49 -42.36 2.97
N ALA A 185 -2.31 -41.96 2.48
CA ALA A 185 -1.04 -42.51 2.93
C ALA A 185 -0.69 -42.02 4.35
N PRO A 186 -0.62 -42.90 5.37
CA PRO A 186 -0.24 -42.49 6.71
C PRO A 186 1.23 -42.08 6.74
N SER A 187 1.51 -40.78 6.81
CA SER A 187 2.80 -40.11 7.08
C SER A 187 4.00 -41.05 7.17
N ALA A 188 4.38 -41.63 6.04
CA ALA A 188 5.66 -42.27 5.85
C ALA A 188 6.32 -41.48 4.74
N ALA A 189 7.43 -40.83 5.08
CA ALA A 189 8.40 -40.39 4.09
C ALA A 189 8.77 -41.62 3.23
N GLN A 190 8.08 -41.78 2.11
CA GLN A 190 8.44 -42.74 1.08
C GLN A 190 9.39 -41.99 0.15
N PRO A 191 10.67 -42.40 0.04
CA PRO A 191 11.46 -42.07 -1.12
C PRO A 191 10.70 -42.54 -2.35
N TRP A 192 10.61 -41.67 -3.35
CA TRP A 192 9.96 -41.99 -4.62
C TRP A 192 10.53 -43.30 -5.18
N PRO A 193 9.71 -44.28 -5.60
CA PRO A 193 10.23 -45.47 -6.27
C PRO A 193 10.78 -45.07 -7.64
N ASP A 194 12.09 -45.20 -7.84
CA ASP A 194 12.78 -45.05 -9.14
C ASP A 194 12.36 -46.11 -10.18
N THR A 195 11.45 -47.03 -9.81
CA THR A 195 11.10 -48.21 -10.60
C THR A 195 10.12 -47.97 -11.76
N LEU A 196 9.66 -46.73 -12.01
CA LEU A 196 8.93 -46.41 -13.24
C LEU A 196 9.83 -45.83 -14.35
N ALA A 197 11.11 -45.56 -14.05
CA ALA A 197 12.09 -45.06 -15.02
C ALA A 197 13.02 -46.16 -15.57
N SER A 198 13.03 -47.36 -14.98
CA SER A 198 14.02 -48.41 -15.29
C SER A 198 13.76 -49.20 -16.58
N ASP A 199 12.58 -49.10 -17.19
CA ASP A 199 12.24 -49.92 -18.38
C ASP A 199 12.53 -49.24 -19.73
N ALA A 200 13.03 -47.99 -19.74
CA ALA A 200 13.14 -47.21 -20.99
C ALA A 200 14.56 -46.78 -21.42
N ALA A 201 15.63 -47.06 -20.67
CA ALA A 201 16.95 -46.50 -21.01
C ALA A 201 18.13 -47.44 -20.72
N SER A 202 18.25 -48.52 -21.47
CA SER A 202 19.51 -49.28 -21.59
C SER A 202 20.38 -48.70 -22.72
N THR A 203 20.96 -47.52 -22.53
CA THR A 203 22.20 -47.13 -23.24
C THR A 203 22.97 -46.08 -22.43
N PRO A 204 24.10 -46.42 -21.79
CA PRO A 204 24.91 -45.44 -21.10
C PRO A 204 25.82 -44.72 -22.11
N LEU A 205 25.70 -43.40 -22.21
CA LEU A 205 26.77 -42.52 -22.70
C LEU A 205 27.48 -41.88 -21.49
N PRO A 206 28.80 -41.62 -21.57
CA PRO A 206 29.57 -41.13 -20.44
C PRO A 206 29.22 -39.66 -20.20
N VAL A 207 28.86 -39.33 -18.96
CA VAL A 207 28.64 -37.93 -18.53
C VAL A 207 29.81 -37.55 -17.61
N ASP A 208 30.51 -36.49 -18.00
CA ASP A 208 31.64 -35.92 -17.28
C ASP A 208 31.23 -35.42 -15.88
N GLU A 209 32.01 -35.85 -14.89
CA GLU A 209 31.72 -35.78 -13.46
C GLU A 209 32.19 -34.45 -12.82
N GLU A 210 31.99 -33.30 -13.48
CA GLU A 210 32.61 -32.03 -13.05
C GLU A 210 31.63 -30.85 -12.83
N ALA A 211 30.33 -31.10 -12.68
CA ALA A 211 29.37 -29.99 -12.53
C ALA A 211 28.25 -30.24 -11.50
N VAL A 212 28.58 -30.72 -10.30
CA VAL A 212 27.67 -30.58 -9.15
C VAL A 212 28.45 -30.15 -7.91
N ARG A 213 28.70 -28.83 -7.81
CA ARG A 213 28.87 -28.17 -6.50
C ARG A 213 27.54 -27.53 -6.16
N GLU A 214 26.74 -28.20 -5.33
CA GLU A 214 25.65 -27.52 -4.62
C GLU A 214 26.21 -26.64 -3.51
N PRO A 215 25.77 -25.38 -3.37
CA PRO A 215 25.88 -24.68 -2.11
C PRO A 215 24.65 -25.01 -1.27
N THR A 216 24.79 -25.98 -0.37
CA THR A 216 23.92 -26.12 0.79
C THR A 216 23.98 -24.84 1.62
N ALA A 217 22.90 -24.05 1.64
CA ALA A 217 22.70 -22.98 2.62
C ALA A 217 21.21 -22.64 2.76
N SER A 218 20.48 -23.50 3.48
CA SER A 218 19.27 -23.09 4.21
C SER A 218 19.68 -22.10 5.31
N GLY A 219 19.61 -20.81 5.01
CA GLY A 219 19.75 -19.73 5.97
C GLY A 219 19.10 -18.50 5.36
N GLY A 220 18.23 -17.81 6.10
CA GLY A 220 17.42 -16.67 5.65
C GLY A 220 18.23 -15.47 5.18
N GLY A 221 18.95 -15.62 4.07
CA GLY A 221 19.68 -14.58 3.38
C GLY A 221 18.81 -14.00 2.26
N LEU A 222 18.94 -12.70 2.02
CA LEU A 222 18.29 -12.04 0.88
C LEU A 222 18.61 -12.81 -0.41
N THR A 223 17.58 -13.03 -1.24
CA THR A 223 17.72 -13.61 -2.58
C THR A 223 18.76 -12.83 -3.39
N PRO A 224 19.41 -13.43 -4.41
CA PRO A 224 20.32 -12.71 -5.29
C PRO A 224 19.69 -11.42 -5.86
N GLU A 225 18.41 -11.49 -6.18
CA GLU A 225 17.56 -10.35 -6.56
C GLU A 225 17.47 -9.31 -5.43
N GLY A 226 17.08 -9.71 -4.22
CA GLY A 226 16.97 -8.82 -3.08
C GLY A 226 18.28 -8.08 -2.74
N LYS A 227 19.43 -8.74 -2.88
CA LYS A 227 20.76 -8.13 -2.70
C LYS A 227 21.06 -7.09 -3.77
N ALA A 228 20.75 -7.39 -5.04
CA ALA A 228 20.92 -6.46 -6.14
C ALA A 228 20.02 -5.22 -5.96
N PHE A 229 18.76 -5.40 -5.59
CA PHE A 229 17.84 -4.30 -5.27
C PHE A 229 18.38 -3.40 -4.14
N LEU A 230 18.80 -3.99 -3.02
CA LEU A 230 19.35 -3.24 -1.88
C LEU A 230 20.61 -2.46 -2.26
N GLY A 231 21.51 -3.07 -3.04
CA GLY A 231 22.71 -2.42 -3.54
C GLY A 231 22.41 -1.20 -4.41
N VAL A 232 21.45 -1.31 -5.34
CA VAL A 232 21.02 -0.20 -6.20
C VAL A 232 20.37 0.92 -5.39
N MET A 233 19.59 0.59 -4.37
CA MET A 233 18.97 1.58 -3.49
C MET A 233 20.01 2.36 -2.69
N LEU A 234 20.93 1.68 -2.02
CA LEU A 234 22.00 2.32 -1.24
C LEU A 234 22.91 3.19 -2.12
N TRP A 235 23.25 2.69 -3.31
CA TRP A 235 24.03 3.45 -4.30
C TRP A 235 23.31 4.75 -4.71
N SER A 236 22.02 4.67 -5.04
CA SER A 236 21.22 5.82 -5.50
C SER A 236 21.08 6.89 -4.43
N ILE A 237 20.85 6.49 -3.18
CA ILE A 237 20.82 7.41 -2.02
C ILE A 237 22.19 8.07 -1.83
N GLY A 238 23.27 7.28 -1.90
CA GLY A 238 24.64 7.78 -1.75
C GLY A 238 25.02 8.81 -2.83
N VAL A 239 24.70 8.51 -4.09
CA VAL A 239 24.93 9.43 -5.23
C VAL A 239 24.09 10.71 -5.07
N GLY A 240 22.83 10.59 -4.63
CA GLY A 240 21.96 11.73 -4.33
C GLY A 240 22.53 12.61 -3.22
N ALA A 241 22.84 12.03 -2.07
CA ALA A 241 23.40 12.73 -0.91
C ALA A 241 24.73 13.40 -1.22
N TRP A 242 25.62 12.69 -1.92
CA TRP A 242 26.85 13.24 -2.44
C TRP A 242 26.54 14.49 -3.28
N HIS A 243 25.69 14.38 -4.31
CA HIS A 243 25.35 15.48 -5.21
C HIS A 243 24.72 16.69 -4.48
N GLY A 244 23.84 16.44 -3.51
CA GLY A 244 23.19 17.48 -2.69
C GLY A 244 24.18 18.33 -1.89
N LEU A 245 25.24 17.71 -1.34
CA LEU A 245 26.31 18.41 -0.60
C LEU A 245 27.15 19.37 -1.47
N GLY A 246 27.11 19.20 -2.80
CA GLY A 246 27.79 20.07 -3.76
C GLY A 246 26.93 21.24 -4.26
N ALA A 247 25.62 21.22 -4.01
CA ALA A 247 24.72 22.28 -4.42
C ALA A 247 24.75 23.41 -3.38
N GLY A 248 25.10 24.63 -3.79
CA GLY A 248 25.10 25.79 -2.91
C GLY A 248 23.74 26.05 -2.23
N PRO A 249 23.70 26.94 -1.21
CA PRO A 249 22.48 27.26 -0.48
C PRO A 249 21.33 27.68 -1.42
N LEU A 250 20.10 27.29 -1.09
CA LEU A 250 18.92 27.77 -1.81
C LEU A 250 18.84 29.29 -1.72
N ALA A 251 18.79 29.97 -2.87
CA ALA A 251 18.52 31.40 -2.95
C ALA A 251 17.13 31.67 -2.33
N GLY A 252 17.10 32.06 -1.06
CA GLY A 252 15.87 32.30 -0.31
C GLY A 252 16.03 32.20 1.21
N THR A 253 17.00 31.42 1.71
CA THR A 253 17.27 31.29 3.16
C THR A 253 18.35 32.25 3.65
N ARG A 254 18.47 33.44 3.06
CA ARG A 254 19.23 34.52 3.70
C ARG A 254 18.40 35.01 4.89
N ARG A 255 18.61 34.37 6.04
CA ARG A 255 18.18 34.86 7.34
C ARG A 255 18.69 36.30 7.40
N ARG A 256 17.76 37.25 7.34
CA ARG A 256 18.02 38.69 7.39
C ARG A 256 18.55 38.97 8.80
N THR A 257 19.84 38.73 9.00
CA THR A 257 20.50 39.02 10.26
C THR A 257 20.35 40.51 10.51
N SER A 258 19.83 40.79 11.69
CA SER A 258 19.44 42.08 12.22
C SER A 258 20.42 43.20 11.85
N ARG A 259 19.90 44.25 11.21
CA ARG A 259 20.51 45.58 11.20
C ARG A 259 20.84 45.96 12.66
N PRO A 260 22.09 46.29 13.02
CA PRO A 260 22.33 46.98 14.27
C PRO A 260 21.76 48.40 14.12
N THR A 261 20.68 48.69 14.83
CA THR A 261 20.16 50.05 14.99
C THR A 261 21.14 50.83 15.86
N SER A 262 22.14 51.48 15.26
CA SER A 262 22.88 52.53 15.93
C SER A 262 22.01 53.80 15.97
N ARG A 263 21.48 54.10 17.16
CA ARG A 263 20.96 55.44 17.50
C ARG A 263 22.12 56.45 17.38
N PRO A 264 21.96 57.60 16.71
CA PRO A 264 22.91 58.68 16.89
C PRO A 264 22.58 59.40 18.21
N ALA A 265 23.45 59.25 19.19
CA ALA A 265 23.49 60.13 20.35
C ALA A 265 23.94 61.52 19.89
N SER A 266 23.13 62.53 20.21
CA SER A 266 23.51 63.94 20.15
C SER A 266 24.76 64.21 21.00
N ARG A 267 25.66 65.06 20.51
CA ARG A 267 26.13 66.32 21.17
C ARG A 267 27.61 66.62 20.87
N GLY A 268 27.89 67.87 20.48
CA GLY A 268 29.13 68.56 20.83
C GLY A 268 30.11 68.88 19.70
N LYS A 269 30.03 70.12 19.20
CA LYS A 269 31.10 70.80 18.45
C LYS A 269 32.38 70.89 19.30
N ARG A 270 33.56 70.62 18.71
CA ARG A 270 34.80 71.38 18.99
C ARG A 270 35.89 71.15 17.91
N SER A 271 36.09 72.21 17.12
CA SER A 271 37.36 72.80 16.66
C SER A 271 38.67 71.98 16.74
N GLY A 272 39.31 71.82 15.56
CA GLY A 272 40.66 72.39 15.37
C GLY A 272 41.79 71.45 14.91
N LYS A 273 42.47 71.92 13.86
CA LYS A 273 43.83 71.59 13.35
C LYS A 273 44.00 70.45 12.34
N ARG A 274 44.40 70.89 11.13
CA ARG A 274 44.96 70.11 10.02
C ARG A 274 46.27 69.44 10.45
N GLY A 275 46.35 68.13 10.26
CA GLY A 275 47.56 67.32 10.31
C GLY A 275 47.62 66.42 9.07
N ARG A 276 48.82 66.33 8.46
CA ARG A 276 49.17 65.49 7.30
C ARG A 276 48.56 64.08 7.38
N ARG A 277 47.82 63.68 6.34
CA ARG A 277 47.44 62.26 6.11
C ARG A 277 48.67 61.47 5.68
N VAL A 278 49.23 60.71 6.61
CA VAL A 278 49.93 59.46 6.29
C VAL A 278 48.87 58.37 6.38
N GLN A 279 48.49 57.77 5.25
CA GLN A 279 47.63 56.58 5.24
C GLN A 279 48.43 55.42 5.85
N ARG A 280 48.20 55.14 7.14
CA ARG A 280 48.46 53.81 7.68
C ARG A 280 47.33 52.89 7.19
N PRO A 281 47.63 51.66 6.72
CA PRO A 281 46.57 50.68 6.48
C PRO A 281 45.85 50.44 7.82
N GLU A 282 44.54 50.60 7.82
CA GLU A 282 43.68 50.33 8.97
C GLU A 282 43.76 48.82 9.28
N PRO A 283 43.94 48.38 10.54
CA PRO A 283 44.01 46.95 10.89
C PRO A 283 42.73 46.18 10.51
N TRP A 284 41.64 46.90 10.26
CA TRP A 284 40.39 46.37 9.75
C TRP A 284 40.45 45.91 8.29
N SER A 285 41.43 46.35 7.48
CA SER A 285 41.57 45.86 6.11
C SER A 285 42.07 44.42 6.05
N GLU A 286 42.91 44.02 7.02
CA GLU A 286 43.32 42.61 7.18
C GLU A 286 42.15 41.77 7.72
N ALA A 287 41.39 42.29 8.70
CA ALA A 287 40.20 41.63 9.22
C ALA A 287 39.06 41.48 8.19
N LEU A 288 39.03 42.32 7.15
CA LEU A 288 38.08 42.20 6.04
C LEU A 288 38.56 41.25 4.93
N GLN A 289 39.88 41.03 4.81
CA GLN A 289 40.45 40.00 3.91
C GLN A 289 40.27 38.59 4.49
N GLU A 290 40.18 38.46 5.81
CA GLU A 290 39.88 37.18 6.47
C GLU A 290 38.41 36.73 6.30
N ILE A 291 37.55 37.61 5.78
CA ILE A 291 36.17 37.31 5.39
C ILE A 291 36.08 37.27 3.86
N GLU A 292 36.98 36.54 3.20
CA GLU A 292 36.71 36.11 1.83
C GLU A 292 35.48 35.18 1.86
N PRO A 293 34.40 35.48 1.12
CA PRO A 293 33.32 34.52 0.96
C PRO A 293 33.92 33.29 0.29
N GLU A 294 33.81 32.11 0.92
CA GLU A 294 34.22 30.83 0.35
C GLU A 294 33.85 30.82 -1.14
N ALA A 295 34.85 30.63 -2.01
CA ALA A 295 34.64 30.63 -3.45
C ALA A 295 33.45 29.71 -3.79
N PRO A 296 32.50 30.14 -4.64
CA PRO A 296 31.33 29.33 -4.94
C PRO A 296 31.81 27.98 -5.49
N ARG A 297 31.55 26.91 -4.73
CA ARG A 297 31.88 25.55 -5.16
C ARG A 297 31.25 25.36 -6.54
N ARG A 298 32.07 25.05 -7.56
CA ARG A 298 31.57 24.84 -8.91
C ARG A 298 30.47 23.77 -8.86
N PRO A 299 29.30 24.01 -9.47
CA PRO A 299 28.27 22.99 -9.54
C PRO A 299 28.85 21.76 -10.24
N ARG A 300 28.55 20.57 -9.72
CA ARG A 300 29.11 19.34 -10.25
C ARG A 300 28.53 19.05 -11.63
N ASP A 301 29.36 18.51 -12.52
CA ASP A 301 28.95 18.23 -13.89
C ASP A 301 27.79 17.23 -13.94
N TRP A 302 26.66 17.67 -14.48
CA TRP A 302 25.42 16.88 -14.55
C TRP A 302 25.60 15.57 -15.33
N ARG A 303 26.55 15.52 -16.27
CA ARG A 303 26.90 14.32 -17.06
C ARG A 303 27.49 13.22 -16.18
N LEU A 304 28.36 13.58 -15.23
CA LEU A 304 28.94 12.63 -14.28
C LEU A 304 27.86 12.08 -13.34
N VAL A 305 26.94 12.96 -12.91
CA VAL A 305 25.81 12.59 -12.06
C VAL A 305 24.87 11.62 -12.78
N LEU A 306 24.55 11.87 -14.05
CA LEU A 306 23.72 10.97 -14.85
C LEU A 306 24.38 9.59 -15.03
N GLY A 307 25.71 9.58 -15.26
CA GLY A 307 26.49 8.34 -15.34
C GLY A 307 26.48 7.54 -14.03
N LEU A 308 26.66 8.23 -12.88
CA LEU A 308 26.63 7.61 -11.56
C LEU A 308 25.25 7.07 -11.17
N VAL A 309 24.17 7.78 -11.49
CA VAL A 309 22.79 7.32 -11.23
C VAL A 309 22.44 6.11 -12.12
N GLY A 310 22.84 6.13 -13.39
CA GLY A 310 22.63 5.00 -14.31
C GLY A 310 23.47 3.76 -14.00
N ALA A 311 24.66 3.94 -13.41
CA ALA A 311 25.56 2.83 -13.07
C ALA A 311 24.95 1.84 -12.07
N GLY A 312 24.10 2.30 -11.14
CA GLY A 312 23.42 1.44 -10.17
C GLY A 312 22.51 0.40 -10.85
N PRO A 313 21.42 0.83 -11.52
CA PRO A 313 20.50 -0.08 -12.21
C PRO A 313 21.18 -0.98 -13.24
N LEU A 314 22.19 -0.47 -13.97
CA LEU A 314 22.97 -1.28 -14.93
C LEU A 314 23.83 -2.33 -14.23
N GLY A 315 24.48 -1.99 -13.11
CA GLY A 315 25.23 -2.95 -12.30
C GLY A 315 24.33 -4.01 -11.68
N GLY A 316 23.16 -3.63 -11.17
CA GLY A 316 22.16 -4.57 -10.64
C GLY A 316 21.65 -5.53 -11.72
N ALA A 317 21.36 -5.03 -12.92
CA ALA A 317 20.94 -5.86 -14.05
C ALA A 317 22.05 -6.82 -14.53
N ALA A 318 23.31 -6.39 -14.50
CA ALA A 318 24.45 -7.23 -14.84
C ALA A 318 24.66 -8.37 -13.84
N VAL A 319 24.49 -8.11 -12.53
CA VAL A 319 24.56 -9.14 -11.48
C VAL A 319 23.44 -10.17 -11.63
N LEU A 320 22.27 -9.75 -12.08
CA LEU A 320 21.11 -10.62 -12.30
C LEU A 320 21.09 -11.30 -13.68
N LEU A 321 22.09 -11.04 -14.54
CA LEU A 321 22.16 -11.52 -15.91
C LEU A 321 20.87 -11.26 -16.73
N ASN A 322 20.12 -10.22 -16.36
CA ASN A 322 18.82 -9.91 -16.97
C ASN A 322 18.75 -8.42 -17.37
N PRO A 323 18.81 -8.10 -18.68
CA PRO A 323 18.83 -6.72 -19.15
C PRO A 323 17.50 -5.98 -18.90
N PHE A 324 16.37 -6.70 -18.79
CA PHE A 324 15.07 -6.09 -18.53
C PHE A 324 14.96 -5.51 -17.10
N MET A 325 15.74 -6.05 -16.15
CA MET A 325 15.73 -5.58 -14.76
C MET A 325 16.29 -4.16 -14.60
N ALA A 326 17.12 -3.68 -15.54
CA ALA A 326 17.67 -2.33 -15.49
C ALA A 326 16.56 -1.25 -15.52
N GLY A 327 15.53 -1.46 -16.35
CA GLY A 327 14.39 -0.55 -16.45
C GLY A 327 13.54 -0.54 -15.18
N PHE A 328 13.32 -1.72 -14.59
CA PHE A 328 12.55 -1.85 -13.36
C PHE A 328 13.27 -1.24 -12.15
N LEU A 329 14.60 -1.40 -12.06
CA LEU A 329 15.44 -0.82 -11.02
C LEU A 329 15.62 0.70 -11.15
N ALA A 330 15.45 1.27 -12.35
CA ALA A 330 15.67 2.69 -12.61
C ALA A 330 14.62 3.60 -11.94
N ILE A 331 13.35 3.19 -11.92
CA ILE A 331 12.24 3.97 -11.33
C ILE A 331 12.47 4.23 -9.82
N PRO A 332 12.69 3.21 -8.96
CA PRO A 332 12.99 3.44 -7.56
C PRO A 332 14.35 4.12 -7.32
N ALA A 333 15.35 3.85 -8.18
CA ALA A 333 16.66 4.50 -8.10
C ALA A 333 16.57 6.04 -8.29
N LEU A 334 15.77 6.51 -9.25
CA LEU A 334 15.55 7.94 -9.49
C LEU A 334 14.86 8.62 -8.31
N PHE A 335 13.85 7.97 -7.72
CA PHE A 335 13.14 8.48 -6.55
C PHE A 335 14.08 8.62 -5.34
N LEU A 336 14.87 7.57 -5.05
CA LEU A 336 15.83 7.57 -3.94
C LEU A 336 17.00 8.52 -4.15
N TYR A 337 17.44 8.71 -5.40
CA TYR A 337 18.40 9.74 -5.73
C TYR A 337 17.86 11.14 -5.39
N GLY A 338 16.59 11.42 -5.69
CA GLY A 338 15.93 12.68 -5.30
C GLY A 338 15.86 12.87 -3.78
N LEU A 339 15.55 11.80 -3.05
CA LEU A 339 15.53 11.81 -1.58
C LEU A 339 16.92 12.07 -0.99
N GLY A 340 17.95 11.37 -1.50
CA GLY A 340 19.35 11.58 -1.14
C GLY A 340 19.80 13.01 -1.44
N TYR A 341 19.43 13.56 -2.61
CA TYR A 341 19.74 14.93 -2.99
C TYR A 341 19.16 15.97 -2.02
N LEU A 342 17.94 15.76 -1.52
CA LEU A 342 17.35 16.58 -0.47
C LEU A 342 18.11 16.47 0.85
N CYS A 343 18.48 15.25 1.28
CA CYS A 343 19.29 15.02 2.49
C CYS A 343 20.64 15.74 2.44
N GLY A 344 21.32 15.73 1.28
CA GLY A 344 22.58 16.45 1.11
C GLY A 344 22.44 17.97 1.17
N ARG A 345 21.23 18.49 0.94
CA ARG A 345 20.94 19.93 0.80
C ARG A 345 20.39 20.58 2.07
N VAL A 346 19.55 19.87 2.82
CA VAL A 346 18.87 20.39 4.02
C VAL A 346 19.16 19.49 5.20
N LYS A 347 19.90 20.00 6.20
CA LYS A 347 20.34 19.22 7.36
C LYS A 347 19.16 18.76 8.20
N GLU A 348 18.12 19.59 8.30
CA GLU A 348 16.87 19.30 9.00
C GLU A 348 16.17 18.08 8.39
N VAL A 349 16.15 17.98 7.04
CA VAL A 349 15.58 16.83 6.32
C VAL A 349 16.44 15.58 6.55
N ALA A 350 17.76 15.72 6.57
CA ALA A 350 18.67 14.61 6.88
C ALA A 350 18.46 14.07 8.31
N TYR A 351 18.25 14.92 9.31
CA TYR A 351 17.98 14.48 10.67
C TYR A 351 16.63 13.77 10.81
N VAL A 352 15.58 14.29 10.17
CA VAL A 352 14.24 13.67 10.20
C VAL A 352 14.26 12.30 9.50
N LEU A 353 14.84 12.22 8.30
CA LEU A 353 14.97 10.96 7.57
C LEU A 353 15.91 9.97 8.27
N GLY A 354 16.98 10.45 8.89
CA GLY A 354 17.86 9.64 9.72
C GLY A 354 17.14 9.07 10.96
N GLY A 355 16.29 9.87 11.60
CA GLY A 355 15.44 9.42 12.71
C GLY A 355 14.44 8.35 12.29
N ILE A 356 13.76 8.54 11.15
CA ILE A 356 12.83 7.54 10.58
C ILE A 356 13.58 6.24 10.26
N ALA A 357 14.74 6.33 9.61
CA ALA A 357 15.57 5.17 9.30
C ALA A 357 16.03 4.42 10.56
N ALA A 358 16.39 5.14 11.63
CA ALA A 358 16.75 4.54 12.91
C ALA A 358 15.57 3.81 13.57
N VAL A 359 14.36 4.36 13.48
CA VAL A 359 13.14 3.70 13.98
C VAL A 359 12.84 2.44 13.16
N ILE A 360 12.93 2.50 11.83
CA ILE A 360 12.74 1.32 10.97
C ILE A 360 13.78 0.25 11.29
N ALA A 361 15.05 0.63 11.45
CA ALA A 361 16.12 -0.31 11.82
C ALA A 361 15.87 -0.95 13.20
N ALA A 362 15.40 -0.17 14.18
CA ALA A 362 15.03 -0.68 15.49
C ALA A 362 13.85 -1.67 15.41
N LEU A 363 12.82 -1.35 14.62
CA LEU A 363 11.68 -2.24 14.39
C LEU A 363 12.10 -3.54 13.69
N VAL A 364 12.95 -3.47 12.67
CA VAL A 364 13.49 -4.65 11.99
C VAL A 364 14.35 -5.50 12.93
N CYS A 365 15.15 -4.88 13.80
CA CYS A 365 15.93 -5.57 14.82
C CYS A 365 15.02 -6.32 15.82
N ILE A 366 13.96 -5.65 16.30
CA ILE A 366 12.96 -6.28 17.18
C ILE A 366 12.23 -7.42 16.46
N ALA A 367 11.85 -7.23 15.20
CA ALA A 367 11.23 -8.27 14.39
C ALA A 367 12.13 -9.50 14.24
N PHE A 368 13.44 -9.28 14.07
CA PHE A 368 14.42 -10.36 13.97
C PHE A 368 14.62 -11.08 15.32
N MET A 369 14.58 -10.35 16.44
CA MET A 369 14.69 -10.94 17.79
C MET A 369 13.46 -11.74 18.21
N VAL A 370 12.26 -11.30 17.81
CA VAL A 370 10.97 -11.91 18.21
C VAL A 370 10.49 -12.98 17.23
N GLY A 371 11.02 -12.98 15.99
CA GLY A 371 10.53 -13.79 14.89
C GLY A 371 9.43 -13.08 14.12
N GLY A 372 9.56 -13.04 12.79
CA GLY A 372 8.67 -12.27 11.90
C GLY A 372 7.19 -12.69 12.00
N ASP A 373 6.94 -13.97 12.22
CA ASP A 373 5.60 -14.56 12.27
C ASP A 373 4.81 -14.13 13.51
N VAL A 374 5.50 -13.76 14.59
CA VAL A 374 4.89 -13.27 15.83
C VAL A 374 4.89 -11.75 15.87
N PHE A 375 5.97 -11.13 15.38
CA PHE A 375 6.15 -9.68 15.41
C PHE A 375 5.10 -8.93 14.59
N TRP A 376 4.88 -9.31 13.33
CA TRP A 376 3.98 -8.56 12.45
C TRP A 376 2.52 -8.56 12.92
N PRO A 377 1.93 -9.71 13.32
CA PRO A 377 0.60 -9.71 13.89
C PRO A 377 0.52 -8.90 15.20
N GLY A 378 1.49 -9.05 16.10
CA GLY A 378 1.50 -8.32 17.37
C GLY A 378 1.64 -6.80 17.18
N PHE A 379 2.51 -6.37 16.28
CA PHE A 379 2.69 -4.97 15.92
C PHE A 379 1.40 -4.36 15.38
N LEU A 380 0.71 -5.06 14.48
CA LEU A 380 -0.58 -4.60 13.94
C LEU A 380 -1.66 -4.49 15.02
N TRP A 381 -1.72 -5.45 15.96
CA TRP A 381 -2.63 -5.37 17.11
C TRP A 381 -2.33 -4.17 18.00
N THR A 382 -1.06 -3.91 18.31
CA THR A 382 -0.69 -2.74 19.13
C THR A 382 -1.03 -1.41 18.47
N LEU A 383 -0.84 -1.30 17.14
CA LEU A 383 -1.28 -0.13 16.37
C LEU A 383 -2.80 0.00 16.36
N ALA A 384 -3.52 -1.10 16.19
CA ALA A 384 -4.98 -1.10 16.20
C ALA A 384 -5.53 -0.67 17.57
N ILE A 385 -4.98 -1.19 18.67
CA ILE A 385 -5.35 -0.82 20.03
C ILE A 385 -5.02 0.65 20.31
N GLY A 386 -3.82 1.10 19.91
CA GLY A 386 -3.42 2.50 20.06
C GLY A 386 -4.31 3.46 19.28
N GLY A 387 -4.65 3.10 18.03
CA GLY A 387 -5.56 3.85 17.18
C GLY A 387 -6.98 3.90 17.75
N ALA A 388 -7.50 2.78 18.24
CA ALA A 388 -8.79 2.70 18.91
C ALA A 388 -8.81 3.56 20.20
N GLY A 389 -7.75 3.52 21.00
CA GLY A 389 -7.61 4.35 22.20
C GLY A 389 -7.59 5.85 21.88
N LEU A 390 -6.88 6.25 20.83
CA LEU A 390 -6.86 7.64 20.35
C LEU A 390 -8.26 8.08 19.88
N LEU A 391 -8.95 7.24 19.12
CA LEU A 391 -10.29 7.50 18.62
C LEU A 391 -11.29 7.71 19.77
N VAL A 392 -11.26 6.83 20.77
CA VAL A 392 -12.10 6.97 21.98
C VAL A 392 -11.76 8.25 22.73
N ALA A 393 -10.48 8.58 22.90
CA ALA A 393 -10.06 9.81 23.57
C ALA A 393 -10.58 11.06 22.85
N VAL A 394 -10.55 11.07 21.51
CA VAL A 394 -11.11 12.16 20.69
C VAL A 394 -12.62 12.29 20.86
N ILE A 395 -13.36 11.17 20.87
CA ILE A 395 -14.81 11.16 21.10
C ILE A 395 -15.14 11.69 22.51
N VAL A 396 -14.44 11.22 23.53
CA VAL A 396 -14.63 11.68 24.93
C VAL A 396 -14.31 13.16 25.06
N PHE A 397 -13.25 13.64 24.41
CA PHE A 397 -12.93 15.06 24.36
C PHE A 397 -14.03 15.88 23.69
N GLY A 398 -14.58 15.38 22.57
CA GLY A 398 -15.76 15.93 21.90
C GLY A 398 -16.97 16.05 22.82
N ILE A 399 -17.37 14.95 23.45
CA ILE A 399 -18.49 14.90 24.41
C ILE A 399 -18.26 15.89 25.55
N ARG A 400 -17.07 15.91 26.15
CA ARG A 400 -16.72 16.83 27.24
C ARG A 400 -16.81 18.29 26.81
N ASN A 401 -16.32 18.63 25.62
CA ASN A 401 -16.36 20.01 25.13
C ASN A 401 -17.80 20.47 24.84
N THR A 402 -18.61 19.60 24.22
CA THR A 402 -20.02 19.92 23.93
C THR A 402 -20.89 20.04 25.17
N TRP A 403 -20.60 19.28 26.24
CA TRP A 403 -21.24 19.45 27.54
C TRP A 403 -20.87 20.77 28.18
N ARG A 404 -19.58 21.16 28.10
CA ARG A 404 -19.07 22.36 28.75
C ARG A 404 -19.57 23.65 28.09
N ASP A 405 -19.68 23.65 26.76
CA ASP A 405 -19.97 24.85 25.98
C ASP A 405 -21.43 24.91 25.47
N GLY A 406 -22.21 23.82 25.59
CA GLY A 406 -23.55 23.67 25.01
C GLY A 406 -24.72 23.74 26.02
N SER A 407 -25.93 23.99 25.51
CA SER A 407 -27.16 23.88 26.28
C SER A 407 -27.52 22.40 26.53
N ALA A 408 -28.00 22.07 27.73
CA ALA A 408 -28.38 20.70 28.10
C ALA A 408 -29.39 20.06 27.11
N LEU A 409 -30.23 20.91 26.50
CA LEU A 409 -31.20 20.50 25.49
C LEU A 409 -30.52 20.12 24.16
N GLY A 410 -29.52 20.90 23.70
CA GLY A 410 -28.73 20.56 22.52
C GLY A 410 -27.92 19.27 22.69
N PHE A 411 -27.43 19.02 23.91
CA PHE A 411 -26.75 17.77 24.26
C PHE A 411 -27.71 16.57 24.21
N ALA A 412 -28.92 16.70 24.79
CA ALA A 412 -29.93 15.64 24.79
C ALA A 412 -30.40 15.29 23.36
N VAL A 413 -30.62 16.29 22.50
CA VAL A 413 -31.02 16.08 21.11
C VAL A 413 -29.97 15.27 20.34
N ARG A 414 -28.68 15.56 20.53
CA ARG A 414 -27.60 14.80 19.87
C ARG A 414 -27.58 13.33 20.29
N TRP A 415 -27.80 13.05 21.58
CA TRP A 415 -27.92 11.67 22.06
C TRP A 415 -29.12 10.93 21.48
N ILE A 416 -30.27 11.61 21.37
CA ILE A 416 -31.46 11.03 20.75
C ILE A 416 -31.18 10.68 19.28
N VAL A 417 -30.48 11.55 18.55
CA VAL A 417 -30.09 11.28 17.16
C VAL A 417 -29.12 10.09 17.06
N VAL A 418 -28.11 10.03 17.93
CA VAL A 418 -27.17 8.89 17.97
C VAL A 418 -27.92 7.59 18.24
N LEU A 419 -28.80 7.56 19.25
CA LEU A 419 -29.61 6.39 19.59
C LEU A 419 -30.56 5.99 18.46
N GLY A 420 -31.16 6.96 17.76
CA GLY A 420 -32.01 6.72 16.60
C GLY A 420 -31.27 6.09 15.43
N VAL A 421 -30.06 6.59 15.11
CA VAL A 421 -29.22 6.04 14.04
C VAL A 421 -28.74 4.63 14.38
N VAL A 422 -28.25 4.42 15.61
CA VAL A 422 -27.80 3.09 16.05
C VAL A 422 -28.97 2.11 16.08
N GLY A 423 -30.12 2.51 16.62
CA GLY A 423 -31.32 1.68 16.65
C GLY A 423 -31.82 1.30 15.25
N ALA A 424 -31.80 2.25 14.30
CA ALA A 424 -32.16 1.97 12.91
C ALA A 424 -31.23 0.95 12.26
N VAL A 425 -29.91 1.08 12.47
CA VAL A 425 -28.93 0.12 11.94
C VAL A 425 -29.15 -1.26 12.56
N VAL A 426 -29.35 -1.35 13.87
CA VAL A 426 -29.61 -2.63 14.56
C VAL A 426 -30.86 -3.33 14.04
N VAL A 427 -31.94 -2.58 13.78
CA VAL A 427 -33.18 -3.13 13.21
C VAL A 427 -33.00 -3.63 11.78
N ILE A 428 -32.20 -2.92 10.97
CA ILE A 428 -31.89 -3.32 9.58
C ILE A 428 -31.05 -4.60 9.55
N THR A 429 -30.23 -4.82 10.57
CA THR A 429 -29.26 -5.94 10.60
C THR A 429 -29.79 -7.24 11.21
N GLU A 430 -31.08 -7.33 11.59
CA GLU A 430 -31.74 -8.51 12.21
C GLU A 430 -30.79 -9.44 13.01
N PRO A 431 -30.51 -9.14 14.29
CA PRO A 431 -29.53 -9.91 15.05
C PRO A 431 -30.01 -11.37 15.19
N GLY A 432 -29.22 -12.29 14.64
CA GLY A 432 -29.45 -13.72 14.78
C GLY A 432 -29.34 -14.19 16.25
N PRO A 433 -29.91 -15.35 16.60
CA PRO A 433 -29.91 -15.87 17.97
C PRO A 433 -28.54 -16.39 18.47
N LEU A 434 -27.50 -16.36 17.62
CA LEU A 434 -26.13 -16.75 17.96
C LEU A 434 -25.22 -15.52 17.85
N PRO A 435 -24.15 -15.42 18.66
CA PRO A 435 -23.20 -14.31 18.60
C PRO A 435 -22.27 -14.48 17.39
N ASP A 436 -22.78 -14.26 16.18
CA ASP A 436 -22.02 -14.13 14.95
C ASP A 436 -21.89 -12.66 14.52
N GLU A 437 -21.11 -12.39 13.46
CA GLU A 437 -20.51 -11.08 13.08
C GLU A 437 -21.47 -9.89 12.83
N THR A 438 -22.75 -10.03 13.15
CA THR A 438 -23.81 -9.02 13.02
C THR A 438 -23.62 -7.79 13.92
N TRP A 439 -22.74 -7.86 14.94
CA TRP A 439 -22.44 -6.73 15.82
C TRP A 439 -21.51 -5.67 15.17
N ILE A 440 -20.74 -6.05 14.14
CA ILE A 440 -19.72 -5.19 13.53
C ILE A 440 -20.35 -3.94 12.87
N PRO A 441 -21.42 -4.05 12.05
CA PRO A 441 -22.09 -2.88 11.49
C PRO A 441 -22.66 -1.94 12.55
N GLY A 442 -23.20 -2.48 13.65
CA GLY A 442 -23.70 -1.69 14.78
C GLY A 442 -22.60 -0.92 15.50
N ALA A 443 -21.44 -1.55 15.71
CA ALA A 443 -20.28 -0.90 16.32
C ALA A 443 -19.74 0.25 15.44
N ILE A 444 -19.62 0.02 14.13
CA ILE A 444 -19.17 1.05 13.17
C ILE A 444 -20.15 2.23 13.13
N ALA A 445 -21.46 1.95 13.04
CA ALA A 445 -22.49 2.99 13.03
C ALA A 445 -22.47 3.84 14.31
N THR A 446 -22.24 3.19 15.47
CA THR A 446 -22.14 3.88 16.76
C THR A 446 -20.93 4.83 16.79
N VAL A 447 -19.76 4.37 16.35
CA VAL A 447 -18.53 5.19 16.30
C VAL A 447 -18.71 6.39 15.36
N LEU A 448 -19.28 6.18 14.17
CA LEU A 448 -19.52 7.26 13.20
C LEU A 448 -20.53 8.28 13.70
N ALA A 449 -21.64 7.83 14.31
CA ALA A 449 -22.65 8.71 14.88
C ALA A 449 -22.06 9.58 16.01
N LEU A 450 -21.25 9.00 16.89
CA LEU A 450 -20.57 9.73 17.96
C LEU A 450 -19.56 10.75 17.42
N LEU A 451 -18.75 10.37 16.42
CA LEU A 451 -17.76 11.26 15.82
C LEU A 451 -18.44 12.45 15.12
N PHE A 452 -19.49 12.19 14.33
CA PHE A 452 -20.19 13.25 13.60
C PHE A 452 -20.95 14.21 14.52
N MET A 453 -21.58 13.72 15.59
CA MET A 453 -22.38 14.55 16.51
C MET A 453 -21.55 15.30 17.56
N PHE A 454 -20.42 14.74 18.00
CA PHE A 454 -19.66 15.28 19.13
C PHE A 454 -18.27 15.82 18.77
N VAL A 455 -17.65 15.34 17.69
CA VAL A 455 -16.28 15.73 17.30
C VAL A 455 -16.30 16.75 16.16
N PHE A 456 -17.12 16.52 15.13
CA PHE A 456 -17.17 17.41 13.94
C PHE A 456 -17.53 18.87 14.24
N PRO A 457 -18.45 19.19 15.18
CA PRO A 457 -18.78 20.57 15.55
C PRO A 457 -17.60 21.35 16.16
N LEU A 458 -16.57 20.67 16.67
CA LEU A 458 -15.37 21.33 17.21
C LEU A 458 -14.51 22.01 16.15
N PHE A 459 -14.63 21.59 14.89
CA PHE A 459 -13.85 22.13 13.78
C PHE A 459 -14.61 23.21 12.98
N GLY A 460 -15.88 23.48 13.32
CA GLY A 460 -16.78 24.35 12.56
C GLY A 460 -17.14 25.71 13.19
N SER A 461 -16.52 26.10 14.32
CA SER A 461 -16.91 27.30 15.07
C SER A 461 -15.91 28.45 14.89
N GLY A 462 -16.08 29.22 13.82
CA GLY A 462 -15.47 30.53 13.62
C GLY A 462 -16.49 31.62 13.98
N SER A 463 -16.23 32.29 15.10
CA SER A 463 -16.89 33.46 15.68
C SER A 463 -17.54 34.48 14.72
N GLY A 464 -18.80 34.82 14.98
CA GLY A 464 -19.49 36.00 14.45
C GLY A 464 -20.73 36.34 15.30
N ASP A 465 -20.66 37.43 16.05
CA ASP A 465 -21.72 38.03 16.87
C ASP A 465 -22.96 38.45 16.07
N GLY A 466 -24.13 38.48 16.72
CA GLY A 466 -25.17 39.49 16.46
C GLY A 466 -26.51 39.03 15.88
N ASP A 467 -27.52 39.08 16.75
CA ASP A 467 -28.88 39.58 16.52
C ASP A 467 -29.86 38.91 15.52
N SER A 468 -31.04 38.67 16.10
CA SER A 468 -32.33 38.30 15.54
C SER A 468 -32.81 39.21 14.40
N SER A 469 -33.24 38.63 13.27
CA SER A 469 -34.56 38.89 12.63
C SER A 469 -34.77 38.08 11.33
N ASP A 470 -35.94 37.46 11.26
CA ASP A 470 -36.86 37.29 10.12
C ASP A 470 -36.43 36.65 8.77
N SER A 471 -37.04 35.47 8.57
CA SER A 471 -37.81 35.00 7.41
C SER A 471 -37.29 35.16 5.97
N GLY A 472 -37.23 34.03 5.25
CA GLY A 472 -37.28 34.00 3.79
C GLY A 472 -36.89 32.63 3.21
N TRP A 473 -37.85 31.92 2.62
CA TRP A 473 -37.64 30.62 2.01
C TRP A 473 -36.81 30.64 0.71
N SER A 474 -36.11 29.53 0.51
CA SER A 474 -35.80 28.84 -0.76
C SER A 474 -34.46 29.06 -1.46
N SER A 475 -33.79 27.91 -1.57
CA SER A 475 -33.01 27.41 -2.70
C SER A 475 -31.55 27.85 -2.83
N GLY A 476 -30.69 26.85 -3.08
CA GLY A 476 -29.35 27.06 -3.62
C GLY A 476 -28.23 26.59 -2.72
N SER A 477 -28.05 25.26 -2.67
CA SER A 477 -26.75 24.59 -2.75
C SER A 477 -25.48 25.44 -2.56
N SER A 478 -24.73 25.13 -1.50
CA SER A 478 -23.28 25.33 -1.49
C SER A 478 -22.62 24.21 -0.70
N SER A 479 -22.22 23.18 -1.44
CA SER A 479 -21.16 22.26 -1.06
C SER A 479 -19.84 23.02 -0.97
N SER A 480 -19.15 22.89 0.16
CA SER A 480 -17.71 23.03 0.22
C SER A 480 -17.16 22.00 1.20
N SER A 481 -16.80 20.84 0.67
CA SER A 481 -15.80 19.97 1.28
C SER A 481 -14.55 20.00 0.39
N SER A 482 -13.49 20.57 0.93
CA SER A 482 -12.13 20.32 0.48
C SER A 482 -11.68 18.98 1.06
N SER A 483 -11.68 17.93 0.24
CA SER A 483 -11.02 16.67 0.53
C SER A 483 -9.62 16.67 -0.10
N SER A 484 -8.61 16.61 0.76
CA SER A 484 -7.32 16.03 0.44
C SER A 484 -7.49 14.50 0.37
N SER A 485 -7.33 13.93 -0.82
CA SER A 485 -7.38 12.49 -1.06
C SER A 485 -6.05 11.84 -0.69
N SER A 486 -5.98 11.22 0.49
CA SER A 486 -5.16 10.03 0.70
C SER A 486 -6.05 8.82 0.45
N SER A 487 -5.75 8.06 -0.60
CA SER A 487 -6.43 6.82 -0.96
C SER A 487 -6.08 5.72 0.05
N SER A 488 -7.01 5.40 0.94
CA SER A 488 -7.02 4.14 1.68
C SER A 488 -8.29 3.39 1.30
N SER A 489 -8.07 2.26 0.63
CA SER A 489 -9.05 1.27 0.22
C SER A 489 -9.75 0.64 1.44
N ASP A 490 -11.07 0.80 1.52
CA ASP A 490 -11.91 -0.03 2.37
C ASP A 490 -11.97 -1.44 1.77
N SER A 491 -11.32 -2.39 2.44
CA SER A 491 -11.66 -3.81 2.34
C SER A 491 -12.44 -4.18 3.59
N SER A 492 -13.76 -4.28 3.43
CA SER A 492 -14.62 -5.03 4.34
C SER A 492 -14.20 -6.49 4.34
N SER A 493 -13.43 -6.91 5.33
CA SER A 493 -13.21 -8.32 5.64
C SER A 493 -14.23 -8.75 6.69
N SER A 494 -15.34 -9.31 6.22
CA SER A 494 -16.10 -10.30 6.98
C SER A 494 -15.15 -11.42 7.40
N GLY A 495 -15.06 -11.69 8.70
CA GLY A 495 -14.31 -12.79 9.26
C GLY A 495 -15.00 -14.10 8.94
N GLY A 496 -14.76 -14.58 7.72
CA GLY A 496 -14.91 -15.98 7.37
C GLY A 496 -13.59 -16.68 7.63
N GLY A 497 -13.52 -17.48 8.70
CA GLY A 497 -12.38 -18.37 8.95
C GLY A 497 -12.04 -19.20 7.71
N GLY A 498 -10.74 -19.31 7.44
CA GLY A 498 -10.15 -19.93 6.25
C GLY A 498 -9.23 -18.98 5.47
N SER A 499 -8.41 -18.19 6.16
CA SER A 499 -7.49 -17.23 5.52
C SER A 499 -6.05 -17.69 5.67
N SER A 500 -5.70 -18.78 5.01
CA SER A 500 -4.33 -19.08 4.57
C SER A 500 -4.37 -20.23 3.58
N SER A 501 -4.14 -19.93 2.30
CA SER A 501 -3.86 -20.94 1.28
C SER A 501 -2.59 -21.69 1.69
N GLY A 502 -2.74 -22.96 2.02
CA GLY A 502 -1.63 -23.83 2.36
C GLY A 502 -1.01 -24.38 1.08
N GLY A 503 -0.20 -23.60 0.38
CA GLY A 503 0.51 -24.08 -0.80
C GLY A 503 -0.40 -24.52 -1.96
N GLY A 504 0.22 -25.13 -2.96
CA GLY A 504 -0.41 -25.57 -4.20
C GLY A 504 0.40 -25.22 -5.45
N ALA A 505 -0.04 -25.74 -6.59
CA ALA A 505 0.64 -25.55 -7.87
C ALA A 505 -0.34 -25.13 -8.97
N SER A 506 0.18 -24.38 -9.95
CA SER A 506 -0.56 -23.95 -11.13
C SER A 506 0.15 -24.45 -12.39
N GLY A 507 -0.61 -24.82 -13.41
CA GLY A 507 -0.06 -25.18 -14.71
C GLY A 507 -0.99 -24.82 -15.86
N SER A 508 -0.52 -25.13 -17.07
CA SER A 508 -1.25 -24.90 -18.32
C SER A 508 -1.00 -26.04 -19.28
N TRP A 509 -1.88 -26.20 -20.28
CA TRP A 509 -1.77 -27.29 -21.26
C TRP A 509 -1.89 -26.84 -22.71
#